data_AF-A0A9W7NN29-F1
#
_entry.id   AF-A0A9W7NN29-F1
#
_cell.length_a   1.000
_cell.length_b   1.000
_cell.length_c   1.000
_cell.angle_alpha   90.00
_cell.angle_beta   90.00
_cell.angle_gamma   90.00
#
_symmetry.space_group_name_H-M   'P 1'
#
loop_
_entity.id
_entity.type
_entity.pdbx_description
1 polymer ?
#
loop_
_entity_poly.entity_id
_entity_poly.type
_entity_poly.pdbx_seq_one_letter_code
_entity_poly.pdbx_strand_id
1 'polypeptide(L)'
;MKSTLNVCALALTCALVPAILAVEPSPAAASEKGGGAGGNGCPWAQDVTLELNGKTLTLNQDAFSAKGEPLDIDGYQIFPLLEQLKLRILGPRGQEWEAALTRLSGGKRCQAFYVGKPFQVSDETGDRNSLILVR
;
A
#
# COMPACT_ATOMS: atom_id res chain seq x y z
N MET A 1 18.91 36.28 56.38
CA MET A 1 17.89 37.17 56.97
C MET A 1 17.81 38.44 56.13
N LYS A 2 16.58 38.87 55.80
CA LYS A 2 16.18 40.13 55.13
C LYS A 2 16.39 40.15 53.60
N SER A 3 15.32 39.97 52.79
CA SER A 3 14.24 40.92 52.48
C SER A 3 14.72 42.08 51.59
N THR A 4 14.04 42.62 50.59
CA THR A 4 12.77 42.38 49.88
C THR A 4 12.72 43.50 48.80
N LEU A 5 12.13 43.20 47.62
CA LEU A 5 11.47 44.05 46.62
C LEU A 5 11.83 45.56 46.49
N ASN A 6 11.98 46.02 45.25
CA ASN A 6 11.24 47.22 44.85
C ASN A 6 10.64 47.07 43.45
N VAL A 7 9.34 47.37 43.40
CA VAL A 7 8.42 47.36 42.25
C VAL A 7 8.26 48.81 41.77
N CYS A 8 7.98 48.97 40.48
CA CYS A 8 7.31 50.10 39.79
C CYS A 8 8.12 50.54 38.58
N ALA A 9 7.56 50.90 37.43
CA ALA A 9 6.22 50.77 36.86
C ALA A 9 6.37 51.44 35.49
N LEU A 10 5.97 50.80 34.40
CA LEU A 10 5.53 51.52 33.20
C LEU A 10 4.69 50.55 32.37
N ALA A 11 3.40 50.60 32.62
CA ALA A 11 2.37 50.05 31.76
C ALA A 11 2.28 50.92 30.51
N LEU A 12 2.31 50.33 29.32
CA LEU A 12 1.69 50.93 28.14
C LEU A 12 1.27 49.85 27.13
N THR A 13 -0.04 49.82 26.88
CA THR A 13 -0.77 49.35 25.67
C THR A 13 -0.84 47.85 25.35
N CYS A 14 -2.02 47.29 25.65
CA CYS A 14 -2.62 46.14 24.95
C CYS A 14 -2.84 46.45 23.46
N ALA A 15 -2.43 45.53 22.58
CA ALA A 15 -3.11 45.29 21.29
C ALA A 15 -3.06 43.79 20.96
N LEU A 16 -4.15 43.35 20.35
CA LEU A 16 -4.67 42.00 20.12
C LEU A 16 -3.83 41.05 19.22
N VAL A 17 -3.92 39.75 19.57
CA VAL A 17 -4.22 38.56 18.71
C VAL A 17 -3.05 37.75 18.08
N PRO A 18 -3.19 36.41 17.97
CA PRO A 18 -2.18 35.42 18.37
C PRO A 18 -1.65 34.53 17.22
N ALA A 19 -0.98 33.43 17.60
CA ALA A 19 -0.82 32.15 16.89
C ALA A 19 0.55 31.90 16.23
N ILE A 20 1.36 31.03 16.88
CA ILE A 20 2.33 30.20 16.16
C ILE A 20 2.30 28.76 16.74
N LEU A 21 1.52 27.92 16.04
CA LEU A 21 1.79 26.55 15.62
C LEU A 21 2.09 25.49 16.69
N ALA A 22 1.02 24.81 17.11
CA ALA A 22 1.06 23.41 17.48
C ALA A 22 1.44 22.56 16.25
N VAL A 23 2.53 21.80 16.34
CA VAL A 23 2.84 20.72 15.39
C VAL A 23 1.97 19.52 15.79
N GLU A 24 0.84 19.36 15.11
CA GLU A 24 0.10 18.10 15.05
C GLU A 24 0.72 17.20 13.97
N PRO A 25 0.83 15.88 14.20
CA PRO A 25 1.16 14.94 13.13
C PRO A 25 -0.01 14.89 12.14
N SER A 26 0.22 15.41 10.93
CA SER A 26 -0.70 15.26 9.81
C SER A 26 -0.97 13.77 9.56
N PRO A 27 -2.23 13.31 9.55
CA PRO A 27 -2.55 12.04 8.93
C PRO A 27 -2.23 12.17 7.44
N ALA A 28 -1.45 11.22 6.92
CA ALA A 28 -1.18 11.13 5.49
C ALA A 28 -2.51 11.12 4.73
N ALA A 29 -2.75 12.16 3.94
CA ALA A 29 -3.87 12.20 3.02
C ALA A 29 -3.64 11.11 1.97
N ALA A 30 -4.37 9.99 2.09
CA ALA A 30 -4.54 9.06 1.01
C ALA A 30 -5.13 9.83 -0.18
N SER A 31 -4.46 9.79 -1.33
CA SER A 31 -5.02 10.31 -2.57
C SER A 31 -6.22 9.46 -2.96
N GLU A 32 -7.41 9.90 -2.61
CA GLU A 32 -8.66 9.43 -3.21
C GLU A 32 -8.71 9.90 -4.66
N LYS A 33 -8.11 9.14 -5.58
CA LYS A 33 -8.25 9.37 -7.02
C LYS A 33 -8.87 8.14 -7.69
N GLY A 34 -10.19 8.23 -7.88
CA GLY A 34 -11.03 7.29 -8.61
C GLY A 34 -12.36 7.17 -7.86
N GLY A 35 -13.39 7.99 -8.07
CA GLY A 35 -13.94 8.44 -9.35
C GLY A 35 -15.34 7.84 -9.46
N GLY A 36 -16.38 8.66 -9.23
CA GLY A 36 -17.77 8.35 -9.60
C GLY A 36 -18.75 8.21 -8.44
N ALA A 37 -19.42 9.32 -8.11
CA ALA A 37 -20.71 9.29 -7.42
C ALA A 37 -21.75 8.62 -8.34
N GLY A 38 -22.18 7.41 -7.98
CA GLY A 38 -23.21 6.61 -8.66
C GLY A 38 -23.05 5.12 -8.33
N GLY A 39 -24.01 4.55 -7.60
CA GLY A 39 -23.88 3.24 -6.92
C GLY A 39 -23.49 2.03 -7.79
N ASN A 40 -22.95 1.01 -7.11
CA ASN A 40 -22.51 -0.34 -7.55
C ASN A 40 -20.99 -0.61 -7.71
N GLY A 41 -20.10 0.31 -7.36
CA GLY A 41 -18.66 0.01 -7.25
C GLY A 41 -18.33 -0.75 -5.96
N CYS A 42 -17.33 -1.64 -6.00
CA CYS A 42 -16.81 -2.31 -4.81
C CYS A 42 -15.95 -1.32 -4.00
N PRO A 43 -16.32 -0.90 -2.79
CA PRO A 43 -15.65 0.20 -2.08
C PRO A 43 -14.20 -0.11 -1.66
N TRP A 44 -13.81 -1.39 -1.68
CA TRP A 44 -12.45 -1.83 -1.36
C TRP A 44 -11.58 -2.04 -2.59
N ALA A 45 -12.12 -1.88 -3.80
CA ALA A 45 -11.35 -2.04 -5.03
C ALA A 45 -10.37 -0.87 -5.15
N GLN A 46 -9.09 -1.18 -5.03
CA GLN A 46 -7.99 -0.22 -5.17
C GLN A 46 -6.83 -0.87 -5.91
N ASP A 47 -6.06 -0.10 -6.68
CA ASP A 47 -4.85 -0.63 -7.29
C ASP A 47 -3.85 -1.03 -6.19
N VAL A 48 -3.21 -2.18 -6.39
CA VAL A 48 -2.21 -2.72 -5.47
C VAL A 48 -0.84 -2.27 -5.93
N THR A 49 -0.07 -1.68 -5.03
CA THR A 49 1.32 -1.29 -5.30
C THR A 49 2.27 -2.22 -4.56
N LEU A 50 3.17 -2.86 -5.29
CA LEU A 50 4.19 -3.76 -4.75
C LEU A 50 5.57 -3.17 -4.99
N GLU A 51 6.44 -3.25 -3.98
CA GLU A 51 7.85 -2.90 -4.14
C GLU A 51 8.70 -4.16 -4.17
N LEU A 52 9.35 -4.42 -5.32
CA LEU A 52 10.20 -5.57 -5.57
C LEU A 52 11.56 -5.10 -6.04
N ASN A 53 12.61 -5.40 -5.28
CA ASN A 53 14.00 -5.10 -5.65
C ASN A 53 14.22 -3.63 -6.07
N GLY A 54 13.60 -2.68 -5.36
CA GLY A 54 13.68 -1.25 -5.65
C GLY A 54 12.82 -0.77 -6.83
N LYS A 55 12.00 -1.64 -7.42
CA LYS A 55 11.02 -1.31 -8.45
C LYS A 55 9.60 -1.37 -7.88
N THR A 56 8.78 -0.41 -8.27
CA THR A 56 7.35 -0.37 -7.94
C THR A 56 6.55 -1.01 -9.07
N LEU A 57 5.73 -2.01 -8.76
CA LEU A 57 4.76 -2.63 -9.67
C LEU A 57 3.35 -2.27 -9.22
N THR A 58 2.49 -1.90 -10.16
CA THR A 58 1.08 -1.60 -9.89
C THR A 58 0.20 -2.66 -10.55
N LEU A 59 -0.65 -3.30 -9.75
CA LEU A 59 -1.63 -4.29 -10.21
C LEU A 59 -3.04 -3.72 -10.03
N ASN A 60 -3.82 -3.76 -11.10
CA ASN A 60 -5.24 -3.45 -11.01
C ASN A 60 -6.02 -4.62 -10.37
N GLN A 61 -7.18 -4.34 -9.79
CA GLN A 61 -8.04 -5.38 -9.19
C GLN A 61 -8.48 -6.46 -10.21
N ASP A 62 -8.55 -6.11 -11.50
CA ASP A 62 -8.84 -7.06 -12.58
C ASP A 62 -7.76 -8.15 -12.73
N ALA A 63 -6.55 -7.92 -12.21
CA ALA A 63 -5.49 -8.91 -12.15
C ALA A 63 -5.87 -10.11 -11.27
N PHE A 64 -6.74 -9.93 -10.28
CA PHE A 64 -7.16 -10.95 -9.33
C PHE A 64 -8.45 -11.65 -9.77
N SER A 65 -8.53 -12.00 -11.04
CA SER A 65 -9.67 -12.76 -11.58
C SER A 65 -9.54 -14.26 -11.31
N ALA A 66 -10.67 -14.94 -11.13
CA ALA A 66 -10.70 -16.40 -10.91
C ALA A 66 -10.13 -17.23 -12.08
N LYS A 67 -9.86 -16.61 -13.24
CA LYS A 67 -9.25 -17.26 -14.40
C LYS A 67 -7.74 -17.47 -14.23
N GLY A 68 -7.10 -16.81 -13.27
CA GLY A 68 -5.74 -17.13 -12.81
C GLY A 68 -4.65 -17.02 -13.89
N GLU A 69 -4.87 -16.22 -14.93
CA GLU A 69 -3.86 -16.05 -15.98
C GLU A 69 -2.64 -15.29 -15.40
N PRO A 70 -1.41 -15.75 -15.69
CA PRO A 70 -0.22 -15.04 -15.26
C PRO A 70 -0.14 -13.66 -15.93
N LEU A 71 0.10 -12.61 -15.14
CA LEU A 71 0.34 -11.28 -15.67
C LEU A 71 1.83 -11.08 -15.90
N ASP A 72 2.22 -10.51 -17.04
CA ASP A 72 3.58 -10.04 -17.26
C ASP A 72 3.60 -8.52 -17.13
N ILE A 73 4.35 -8.03 -16.15
CA ILE A 73 4.56 -6.60 -15.92
C ILE A 73 6.04 -6.40 -15.78
N ASP A 74 6.64 -5.63 -16.70
CA ASP A 74 8.05 -5.25 -16.59
C ASP A 74 9.04 -6.44 -16.50
N GLY A 75 8.68 -7.58 -17.11
CA GLY A 75 9.47 -8.82 -17.04
C GLY A 75 9.32 -9.59 -15.72
N TYR A 76 8.43 -9.14 -14.82
CA TYR A 76 7.95 -9.93 -13.69
C TYR A 76 6.69 -10.68 -14.10
N GLN A 77 6.68 -11.98 -13.83
CA GLN A 77 5.51 -12.82 -14.06
C GLN A 77 4.78 -13.05 -12.74
N ILE A 78 3.53 -12.60 -12.68
CA ILE A 78 2.72 -12.55 -11.46
C ILE A 78 1.64 -13.62 -11.56
N PHE A 79 1.53 -14.45 -10.54
CA PHE A 79 0.60 -15.56 -10.44
C PHE A 79 -0.32 -15.34 -9.23
N PRO A 80 -1.54 -14.84 -9.43
CA PRO A 80 -2.53 -14.70 -8.37
C PRO A 80 -3.17 -16.06 -8.05
N LEU A 81 -2.64 -16.74 -7.03
CA LEU A 81 -3.15 -18.04 -6.57
C LEU A 81 -4.29 -17.81 -5.56
N LEU A 82 -5.46 -17.46 -6.07
CA LEU A 82 -6.59 -17.00 -5.25
C LEU A 82 -7.11 -18.05 -4.25
N GLU A 83 -7.12 -19.33 -4.63
CA GLU A 83 -7.49 -20.44 -3.74
C GLU A 83 -6.53 -20.61 -2.56
N GLN A 84 -5.26 -20.29 -2.79
CA GLN A 84 -4.23 -20.33 -1.74
C GLN A 84 -4.10 -18.99 -1.01
N LEU A 85 -4.87 -17.97 -1.43
CA LEU A 85 -4.72 -16.59 -0.98
C LEU A 85 -3.25 -16.15 -0.99
N LYS A 86 -2.57 -16.39 -2.11
CA LYS A 86 -1.15 -16.12 -2.28
C LYS A 86 -0.87 -15.50 -3.64
N LEU A 87 0.04 -14.53 -3.68
CA LEU A 87 0.63 -14.01 -4.90
C LEU A 87 2.02 -14.60 -5.03
N ARG A 88 2.28 -15.32 -6.12
CA ARG A 88 3.62 -15.79 -6.48
C ARG A 88 4.16 -14.90 -7.59
N ILE A 89 5.40 -14.46 -7.49
CA ILE A 89 6.00 -13.50 -8.41
C ILE A 89 7.35 -14.05 -8.85
N LEU A 90 7.51 -14.25 -10.16
CA LEU A 90 8.77 -14.65 -10.78
C LEU A 90 9.45 -13.44 -11.39
N GLY A 91 10.68 -13.19 -11.01
CA GLY A 91 11.50 -12.11 -11.54
C GLY A 91 12.14 -12.45 -12.87
N PRO A 92 12.64 -11.42 -13.58
CA PRO A 92 13.31 -11.61 -14.87
C PRO A 92 14.59 -12.45 -14.78
N ARG A 93 15.19 -12.56 -13.58
CA ARG A 93 16.41 -13.36 -13.34
C ARG A 93 16.13 -14.66 -12.59
N GLY A 94 14.88 -15.14 -12.56
CA GLY A 94 14.51 -16.41 -11.92
C GLY A 94 14.22 -16.31 -10.41
N GLN A 95 14.42 -15.15 -9.79
CA GLN A 95 14.04 -14.94 -8.39
C GLN A 95 12.55 -15.18 -8.16
N GLU A 96 12.22 -15.72 -7.00
CA GLU A 96 10.83 -15.94 -6.61
C GLU A 96 10.49 -15.16 -5.34
N TRP A 97 9.36 -14.45 -5.38
CA TRP A 97 8.76 -13.79 -4.23
C TRP A 97 7.35 -14.30 -4.02
N GLU A 98 6.93 -14.26 -2.75
CA GLU A 98 5.57 -14.53 -2.34
C GLU A 98 5.01 -13.37 -1.54
N ALA A 99 3.71 -13.14 -1.69
CA ALA A 99 2.96 -12.22 -0.84
C ALA A 99 1.63 -12.86 -0.45
N ALA A 100 1.17 -12.62 0.77
CA ALA A 100 -0.16 -13.06 1.20
C ALA A 100 -1.24 -12.22 0.50
N LEU A 101 -2.33 -12.84 0.06
CA LEU A 101 -3.53 -12.17 -0.39
C LEU A 101 -4.58 -12.18 0.72
N THR A 102 -5.33 -11.09 0.83
CA THR A 102 -6.52 -11.04 1.67
C THR A 102 -7.71 -10.72 0.79
N ARG A 103 -8.67 -11.64 0.73
CA ARG A 103 -9.93 -11.42 0.03
C ARG A 103 -10.86 -10.57 0.89
N LEU A 104 -11.25 -9.42 0.35
CA LEU A 104 -12.27 -8.54 0.91
C LEU A 104 -13.56 -8.77 0.13
N SER A 105 -14.66 -9.06 0.84
CA SER A 105 -15.95 -9.36 0.20
C SER A 105 -17.09 -8.59 0.86
N GLY A 106 -18.01 -8.08 0.04
CA GLY A 106 -19.16 -7.31 0.47
C GLY A 106 -20.38 -7.63 -0.36
N GLY A 107 -21.32 -8.34 0.24
CA GLY A 107 -22.50 -8.81 -0.47
C GLY A 107 -22.14 -9.69 -1.67
N LYS A 108 -23.06 -9.78 -2.64
CA LYS A 108 -22.96 -10.75 -3.74
C LYS A 108 -22.08 -10.33 -4.92
N ARG A 109 -21.71 -9.04 -5.01
CA ARG A 109 -21.14 -8.45 -6.23
C ARG A 109 -19.77 -7.78 -6.02
N CYS A 110 -19.34 -7.62 -4.77
CA CYS A 110 -18.10 -6.92 -4.48
C CYS A 110 -17.09 -7.88 -3.85
N GLN A 111 -16.02 -8.09 -4.60
CA GLN A 111 -14.83 -8.82 -4.18
C GLN A 111 -13.62 -7.98 -4.60
N ALA A 112 -12.70 -7.78 -3.68
CA ALA A 112 -11.43 -7.12 -3.89
C ALA A 112 -10.32 -7.90 -3.18
N PHE A 113 -9.08 -7.67 -3.56
CA PHE A 113 -7.92 -8.30 -2.94
C PHE A 113 -6.93 -7.25 -2.47
N TYR A 114 -6.51 -7.42 -1.22
CA TYR A 114 -5.35 -6.75 -0.67
C TYR A 114 -4.14 -7.67 -0.77
N VAL A 115 -2.96 -7.10 -1.00
CA VAL A 115 -1.71 -7.86 -1.09
C VAL A 115 -0.79 -7.39 0.02
N GLY A 116 -0.30 -8.34 0.81
CA GLY A 116 0.68 -8.10 1.85
C GLY A 116 2.05 -7.75 1.27
N LYS A 117 3.00 -7.45 2.15
CA LYS A 117 4.37 -7.17 1.75
C LYS A 117 5.01 -8.42 1.11
N PRO A 118 5.57 -8.33 -0.10
CA PRO A 118 6.28 -9.44 -0.70
C PRO A 118 7.54 -9.80 0.10
N PHE A 119 7.85 -11.10 0.18
CA PHE A 119 9.08 -11.63 0.72
C PHE A 119 9.69 -12.62 -0.27
N GLN A 120 11.02 -12.66 -0.34
CA GLN A 120 11.71 -13.54 -1.26
C GLN A 120 11.71 -14.97 -0.71
N VAL A 121 11.30 -15.93 -1.54
CA VAL A 121 11.29 -17.37 -1.22
C VAL A 121 12.44 -18.11 -1.89
N SER A 122 12.89 -17.66 -3.06
CA SER A 122 14.06 -18.22 -3.73
C SER A 122 14.89 -17.14 -4.41
N ASP A 123 16.21 -17.30 -4.35
CA ASP A 123 17.19 -16.53 -5.11
C ASP A 123 17.78 -17.35 -6.28
N GLU A 124 17.30 -18.59 -6.48
CA GLU A 124 17.80 -19.40 -7.58
C GLU A 124 17.62 -18.66 -8.90
N THR A 125 18.75 -18.32 -9.52
CA THR A 125 18.84 -17.90 -10.91
C THR A 125 18.60 -19.14 -11.79
N GLY A 126 17.45 -19.77 -11.58
CA GLY A 126 17.01 -20.97 -12.27
C GLY A 126 16.32 -20.56 -13.56
N ASP A 127 16.72 -21.19 -14.66
CA ASP A 127 16.15 -21.03 -15.99
C ASP A 127 14.61 -20.94 -15.94
N ARG A 128 14.02 -19.86 -16.51
CA ARG A 128 12.57 -19.61 -16.48
C ARG A 128 11.75 -20.80 -16.99
N ASN A 129 12.36 -21.68 -17.79
CA ASN A 129 11.74 -22.86 -18.35
C ASN A 129 11.79 -24.12 -17.47
N SER A 130 12.56 -24.15 -16.38
CA SER A 130 12.64 -25.33 -15.51
C SER A 130 11.47 -25.43 -14.51
N LEU A 131 10.72 -24.33 -14.31
CA LEU A 131 9.53 -24.28 -13.45
C LEU A 131 8.23 -24.72 -14.17
N ILE A 132 8.30 -25.02 -15.47
CA ILE A 132 7.20 -25.63 -16.25
C ILE A 132 7.49 -27.13 -16.47
N LEU A 133 7.89 -27.87 -15.44
CA LEU A 133 7.82 -29.32 -15.46
C LEU A 133 7.69 -29.80 -14.02
N VAL A 134 6.76 -30.73 -13.78
CA VAL A 134 6.33 -31.26 -12.47
C VAL A 134 5.29 -30.35 -11.78
N ARG A 135 3.99 -30.65 -11.85
CA ARG A 135 3.35 -31.92 -11.48
C ARG A 135 1.97 -32.08 -12.10
#